data_AF-A0A504IBI6-F1
#
_entry.id   AF-A0A504IBI6-F1
#
_cell.length_a   1.000
_cell.length_b   1.000
_cell.length_c   1.000
_cell.angle_alpha   90.00
_cell.angle_beta   90.00
_cell.angle_gamma   90.00
#
_symmetry.space_group_name_H-M   'P 1'
#
loop_
_entity.id
_entity.type
_entity.pdbx_description
1 polymer ?
#
loop_
_entity_poly.entity_id
_entity_poly.type
_entity_poly.pdbx_seq_one_letter_code
_entity_poly.pdbx_strand_id
1 'polypeptide(L)' 'MSADRQVRLTGTQLLELADDAFDVLNWAKRNGLRKDAQVAELVRTFEVRLGYREPVRAAEAAE' A
#
# COMPACT_ATOMS: atom_id res chain seq x y z
N MET A 1 13.70 11.99 28.04
CA MET A 1 13.61 10.63 27.48
C MET A 1 12.31 10.53 26.71
N SER A 2 12.34 10.71 25.40
CA SER A 2 11.17 10.49 24.55
C SER A 2 11.44 9.24 23.73
N ALA A 3 11.23 8.09 24.37
CA ALA A 3 11.19 6.83 23.66
C ALA A 3 9.96 6.88 22.75
N ASP A 4 10.24 6.92 21.45
CA ASP A 4 9.40 6.55 20.32
C ASP A 4 8.11 5.83 20.76
N ARG A 5 7.01 6.57 20.89
CA ARG A 5 5.71 5.94 21.12
C ARG A 5 5.36 5.28 19.79
N GLN A 6 5.72 4.00 19.65
CA GLN A 6 5.24 3.17 18.54
C GLN A 6 3.72 3.33 18.45
N VAL A 7 3.28 4.13 17.48
CA VAL A 7 1.87 4.32 17.18
C VAL A 7 1.42 3.00 16.58
N ARG A 8 0.76 2.17 17.39
CA ARG A 8 0.14 0.93 16.89
C ARG A 8 -0.99 1.31 15.95
N LEU A 9 -1.08 0.59 14.82
CA LEU A 9 -2.22 0.68 13.93
C LEU A 9 -3.51 0.30 14.67
N THR A 10 -4.60 0.95 14.33
CA THR A 10 -5.93 0.56 14.82
C THR A 10 -6.36 -0.78 14.20
N GLY A 11 -7.33 -1.45 14.82
CA GLY A 11 -7.90 -2.67 14.25
C GLY A 11 -8.48 -2.45 12.86
N THR A 12 -9.10 -1.29 12.63
CA THR A 12 -9.65 -0.90 11.31
C THR A 12 -8.54 -0.75 10.28
N GLN A 13 -7.44 -0.05 10.61
CA GLN A 13 -6.31 0.08 9.68
C GLN A 13 -5.70 -1.29 9.34
N LEU A 14 -5.61 -2.20 10.29
CA LEU A 14 -5.11 -3.56 10.01
C LEU A 14 -6.02 -4.32 9.04
N LEU A 15 -7.34 -4.18 9.17
CA LEU A 15 -8.31 -4.79 8.25
C LEU A 15 -8.20 -4.18 6.85
N GLU A 16 -8.09 -2.86 6.74
CA GLU A 16 -7.93 -2.17 5.45
C GLU A 16 -6.64 -2.60 4.72
N LEU A 17 -5.52 -2.70 5.45
CA LEU A 17 -4.27 -3.19 4.86
C LEU A 17 -4.36 -4.66 4.45
N ALA A 18 -5.09 -5.49 5.20
CA ALA A 18 -5.31 -6.89 4.83
C ALA A 18 -6.12 -7.00 3.52
N ASP A 19 -7.16 -6.19 3.37
CA ASP A 19 -7.99 -6.13 2.16
C ASP A 19 -7.16 -5.68 0.94
N ASP A 20 -6.42 -4.57 1.08
CA ASP A 20 -5.51 -4.07 0.05
C ASP A 20 -4.47 -5.14 -0.36
N ALA A 21 -4.00 -5.96 0.58
CA ALA A 21 -3.04 -7.02 0.29
C ALA A 21 -3.62 -8.12 -0.60
N PHE A 22 -4.88 -8.51 -0.40
CA PHE A 22 -5.53 -9.48 -1.27
C PHE A 22 -5.67 -8.93 -2.69
N ASP A 23 -6.12 -7.68 -2.83
CA ASP A 23 -6.33 -7.06 -4.14
C ASP A 23 -5.02 -6.87 -4.90
N VAL A 24 -4.01 -6.27 -4.27
CA VAL A 24 -2.72 -5.97 -4.92
C VAL A 24 -1.99 -7.25 -5.29
N LEU A 25 -1.92 -8.24 -4.39
CA LEU A 25 -1.18 -9.47 -4.70
C LEU A 25 -1.89 -10.31 -5.77
N ASN A 26 -3.22 -10.34 -5.79
CA ASN A 26 -3.97 -11.02 -6.84
C ASN A 26 -3.80 -10.30 -8.18
N TRP A 27 -3.91 -8.97 -8.21
CA TRP A 27 -3.66 -8.17 -9.40
C TRP A 27 -2.22 -8.36 -9.91
N ALA A 28 -1.23 -8.27 -9.03
CA ALA A 28 0.18 -8.36 -9.41
C ALA A 28 0.55 -9.76 -9.95
N LYS A 29 0.00 -10.83 -9.35
CA LYS A 29 0.14 -12.20 -9.88
C LYS A 29 -0.48 -12.33 -11.26
N ARG A 30 -1.69 -11.78 -11.48
CA ARG A 30 -2.37 -11.82 -12.78
C ARG A 30 -1.60 -11.07 -13.88
N ASN A 31 -0.84 -10.05 -13.50
CA ASN A 31 0.02 -9.30 -14.42
C ASN A 31 1.44 -9.88 -14.54
N GLY A 32 1.73 -11.04 -13.93
CA GLY A 32 3.01 -11.73 -14.06
C GLY A 32 4.18 -11.06 -13.34
N LEU A 33 3.93 -10.18 -12.36
CA LEU A 33 4.98 -9.51 -11.61
C LEU A 33 5.79 -10.53 -10.80
N ARG A 34 7.11 -10.36 -10.75
CA ARG A 34 7.99 -11.12 -9.86
C ARG A 34 7.78 -10.70 -8.41
N LYS A 35 8.11 -11.58 -7.46
CA LYS A 35 7.88 -11.37 -6.01
C LYS A 35 8.31 -9.98 -5.52
N ASP A 36 9.52 -9.53 -5.87
CA ASP A 36 10.03 -8.24 -5.39
C ASP A 36 9.19 -7.06 -5.90
N ALA A 37 8.70 -7.14 -7.14
CA ALA A 37 7.77 -6.15 -7.70
C ALA A 37 6.39 -6.22 -7.05
N GLN A 38 5.88 -7.41 -6.73
CA GLN A 38 4.63 -7.57 -5.97
C GLN A 38 4.72 -6.91 -4.59
N VAL A 39 5.85 -7.12 -3.90
CA VAL A 39 6.11 -6.52 -2.59
C VAL A 39 6.23 -5.00 -2.71
N ALA A 40 6.90 -4.48 -3.74
CA ALA A 40 7.03 -3.05 -3.97
C ALA A 40 5.66 -2.37 -4.17
N GLU A 41 4.77 -2.96 -4.98
CA GLU A 41 3.41 -2.44 -5.18
C GLU A 41 2.56 -2.52 -3.90
N LEU A 42 2.70 -3.59 -3.13
CA LEU A 42 2.00 -3.74 -1.85
C LEU A 42 2.42 -2.67 -0.84
N VAL A 43 3.73 -2.46 -0.67
CA VAL A 43 4.28 -1.43 0.23
C VAL A 43 3.82 -0.05 -0.20
N ARG A 44 3.87 0.25 -1.50
CA ARG A 44 3.38 1.53 -2.03
C ARG A 44 1.90 1.75 -1.72
N THR A 45 1.08 0.71 -1.87
CA THR A 45 -0.36 0.77 -1.56
C THR A 45 -0.59 1.05 -0.07
N PHE A 46 0.16 0.37 0.81
CA PHE A 46 0.08 0.59 2.25
C PHE A 46 0.49 2.01 2.64
N GLU A 47 1.57 2.54 2.05
CA GLU A 47 2.00 3.91 2.28
C GLU A 47 0.93 4.93 1.86
N VAL A 48 0.22 4.69 0.76
CA VAL A 48 -0.90 5.53 0.35
C VAL A 48 -2.08 5.40 1.32
N ARG A 49 -2.46 4.17 1.68
CA ARG A 49 -3.56 3.89 2.64
C ARG A 49 -3.32 4.54 3.99
N LEU A 50 -2.08 4.53 4.47
CA LEU A 50 -1.66 5.13 5.75
C LEU A 50 -1.34 6.63 5.65
N GLY A 51 -1.38 7.21 4.44
CA GLY A 51 -1.11 8.63 4.21
C GLY A 51 0.37 9.02 4.28
N TYR A 52 1.29 8.06 4.21
CA TYR A 52 2.75 8.30 4.15
C TYR A 52 3.20 8.72 2.76
N ARG A 53 2.40 8.41 1.73
CA ARG A 53 2.65 8.76 0.33
C ARG A 53 1.38 9.30 -0.30
N GLU A 54 1.50 10.35 -1.11
CA GLU A 54 0.38 10.81 -1.93
C GLU A 54 0.07 9.81 -3.05
N PRO A 55 -1.22 9.54 -3.33
CA PRO A 55 -1.58 8.75 -4.49
C PRO A 55 -1.10 9.48 -5.74
N VAL A 56 -0.44 8.74 -6.65
CA VAL A 56 -0.14 9.31 -7.96
C VAL A 56 -1.48 9.54 -8.65
N ARG A 57 -1.89 10.81 -8.71
CA ARG A 57 -2.93 11.22 -9.64
C ARG A 57 -2.36 10.92 -11.02
N ALA A 58 -3.05 10.10 -11.80
CA ALA A 58 -2.76 10.03 -13.22
C ALA A 58 -2.88 11.48 -13.71
N ALA A 59 -1.73 12.10 -14.02
CA ALA A 59 -1.73 13.38 -14.71
C ALA A 59 -2.65 13.19 -15.91
N GLU A 60 -3.63 14.07 -16.03
CA GLU A 60 -4.67 14.07 -17.06
C GLU A 60 -4.11 13.46 -18.34
N ALA A 61 -4.63 12.30 -18.68
CA ALA A 61 -4.25 11.61 -19.90
C ALA A 61 -4.59 12.54 -21.06
N ALA A 62 -3.54 13.17 -21.60
CA ALA A 62 -3.45 13.79 -22.92
C ALA A 62 -4.59 14.75 -23.31
N GLU A 63 -4.26 16.05 -23.35
CA GLU A 63 -4.70 16.91 -24.45
C GLU A 63 -3.49 17.24 -25.33
#